data_AF-A0A2U8HLE0-F1
#
_entry.id   AF-A0A2U8HLE0-F1
#
_cell.length_a   1.000
_cell.length_b   1.000
_cell.length_c   1.000
_cell.angle_alpha   90.00
_cell.angle_beta   90.00
_cell.angle_gamma   90.00
#
_symmetry.space_group_name_H-M   'P 1'
#
loop_
_entity.id
_entity.type
_entity.pdbx_description
1 polymer ?
#
loop_
_entity_poly.entity_id
_entity_poly.type
_entity_poly.pdbx_seq_one_letter_code
_entity_poly.pdbx_strand_id
1 'polypeptide(L)' 'MIRVPVAADGTAFGPDLARNGYYTVGAKGAEEKHASFDAALDALTKMDKPRWRRPNAAGNWGIVSGCSWRDIRKG' A
#
# COMPACT_ATOMS: atom_id res chain seq x y z
N MET A 1 5.25 -3.06 16.73
CA MET A 1 5.22 -3.82 15.46
C MET A 1 4.15 -3.18 14.59
N ILE A 2 4.41 -3.01 13.30
CA ILE A 2 3.44 -2.49 12.33
C ILE A 2 3.03 -3.64 11.43
N ARG A 3 1.73 -3.82 11.23
CA ARG A 3 1.19 -4.84 10.32
C ARG A 3 0.93 -4.21 8.96
N VAL A 4 1.63 -4.68 7.92
CA VAL A 4 1.50 -4.15 6.56
C VAL A 4 0.93 -5.20 5.60
N PRO A 5 0.11 -4.80 4.61
CA PRO A 5 -0.41 -5.73 3.63
C PRO A 5 0.69 -6.14 2.64
N VAL A 6 0.62 -7.38 2.20
CA VAL A 6 1.55 -8.01 1.26
C VAL A 6 0.78 -8.53 0.06
N ALA A 7 1.24 -8.16 -1.13
CA ALA A 7 0.64 -8.60 -2.39
C ALA A 7 1.04 -10.04 -2.74
N ALA A 8 0.38 -10.62 -3.73
CA ALA A 8 0.62 -12.00 -4.16
C ALA A 8 2.07 -12.27 -4.64
N ASP A 9 2.78 -11.25 -5.13
CA ASP A 9 4.18 -11.36 -5.56
C ASP A 9 5.19 -11.12 -4.42
N GLY A 10 4.72 -11.11 -3.16
CA GLY A 10 5.56 -10.98 -1.96
C GLY A 10 5.98 -9.56 -1.61
N THR A 11 5.68 -8.58 -2.45
CA THR A 11 5.98 -7.17 -2.16
C THR A 11 4.96 -6.58 -1.17
N ALA A 12 5.45 -5.78 -0.22
CA ALA A 12 4.64 -5.21 0.84
C ALA A 12 4.31 -3.73 0.58
N PHE A 13 3.28 -3.22 1.25
CA PHE A 13 3.10 -1.79 1.39
C PHE A 13 4.15 -1.21 2.34
N GLY A 14 4.91 -0.22 1.88
CA GLY A 14 6.03 0.37 2.60
C GLY A 14 6.13 1.89 2.41
N PRO A 15 6.95 2.57 3.24
CA PRO A 15 7.13 4.03 3.18
C PRO A 15 7.79 4.50 1.87
N ASP A 16 8.46 3.60 1.15
CA ASP A 16 9.08 3.84 -0.17
C ASP A 16 8.05 4.03 -1.30
N LEU A 17 6.77 3.73 -1.06
CA LEU A 17 5.71 3.83 -2.06
C LEU A 17 5.07 5.21 -2.17
N ALA A 18 5.59 6.21 -1.45
CA ALA A 18 5.17 7.59 -1.63
C ALA A 18 5.58 8.12 -3.00
N ARG A 19 4.61 8.53 -3.82
CA ARG A 19 4.85 9.17 -5.12
C ARG A 19 4.43 10.63 -5.06
N ASN A 20 5.38 11.53 -5.35
CA ASN A 20 5.19 12.97 -5.23
C ASN A 20 4.65 13.39 -3.84
N GLY A 21 5.10 12.73 -2.78
CA GLY A 21 4.68 13.00 -1.40
C GLY A 21 3.38 12.33 -0.95
N TYR A 22 2.74 11.50 -1.79
CA TYR A 22 1.47 10.85 -1.45
C TYR A 22 1.49 9.34 -1.69
N TYR A 23 0.78 8.62 -0.83
CA TYR A 23 0.40 7.23 -1.02
C TYR A 23 -0.97 7.18 -1.69
N THR A 24 -1.13 6.35 -2.70
CA THR A 24 -2.43 6.13 -3.35
C THR A 24 -2.95 4.74 -3.01
N VAL A 25 -4.11 4.68 -2.35
CA VAL A 25 -4.76 3.45 -1.85
C VAL A 25 -6.18 3.36 -2.40
N GLY A 26 -6.81 2.19 -2.30
CA GLY A 26 -8.18 1.96 -2.76
C GLY A 26 -8.28 1.21 -4.08
N ALA A 27 -9.53 0.86 -4.43
CA ALA A 27 -9.83 0.17 -5.67
C ALA A 27 -9.74 1.12 -6.87
N LYS A 28 -9.56 0.56 -8.08
CA LYS A 28 -9.55 1.35 -9.32
C LYS A 28 -10.84 2.17 -9.42
N GLY A 29 -10.72 3.49 -9.53
CA GLY A 29 -11.86 4.41 -9.59
C GLY A 29 -12.39 4.90 -8.23
N ALA A 30 -11.87 4.37 -7.12
CA ALA A 30 -12.14 4.81 -5.75
C ALA A 30 -10.80 5.01 -5.00
N GLU A 31 -9.83 5.60 -5.70
CA GLU A 31 -8.48 5.82 -5.17
C GLU A 31 -8.44 7.03 -4.23
N GLU A 32 -7.89 6.83 -3.04
CA GLU A 32 -7.65 7.85 -2.03
C GLU A 32 -6.16 8.19 -1.95
N LYS A 33 -5.85 9.48 -1.74
CA LYS A 33 -4.48 9.97 -1.58
C LYS A 33 -4.23 10.39 -0.14
N HIS A 34 -3.16 9.88 0.46
CA HIS A 34 -2.74 10.24 1.82
C HIS A 34 -1.31 10.74 1.81
N ALA A 35 -1.01 11.81 2.56
CA ALA A 35 0.34 12.36 2.68
C ALA A 35 1.21 11.63 3.73
N SER A 36 0.61 10.77 4.55
CA SER A 36 1.29 10.04 5.62
C SER A 36 1.18 8.54 5.39
N PHE A 37 2.27 7.83 5.66
CA PHE A 37 2.31 6.36 5.64
C PHE A 37 1.31 5.76 6.63
N ASP A 38 1.28 6.27 7.86
CA ASP A 38 0.40 5.75 8.90
C ASP A 38 -1.08 5.96 8.53
N ALA A 39 -1.43 7.09 7.92
CA ALA A 39 -2.78 7.37 7.44
C ALA A 39 -3.20 6.48 6.26
N ALA A 40 -2.29 6.25 5.31
CA ALA A 40 -2.52 5.32 4.21
C ALA A 40 -2.67 3.88 4.70
N LEU A 41 -1.85 3.47 5.68
CA LEU A 41 -1.92 2.15 6.27
C LEU A 41 -3.24 1.94 7.02
N ASP A 42 -3.69 2.93 7.78
CA ASP A 42 -4.98 2.91 8.46
C ASP A 42 -6.17 2.82 7.48
N ALA A 43 -6.08 3.49 6.33
CA ALA A 43 -7.08 3.30 5.26
C ALA A 43 -7.05 1.86 4.71
N LEU A 44 -5.87 1.29 4.47
CA LEU A 44 -5.73 -0.08 3.98
C LEU A 44 -6.25 -1.14 4.95
N THR A 45 -6.07 -0.96 6.26
CA THR A 45 -6.57 -1.91 7.28
C THR A 45 -8.09 -1.89 7.41
N LYS A 46 -8.75 -0.79 7.04
CA LYS A 46 -10.21 -0.66 7.03
C LYS A 46 -10.88 -1.21 5.77
N MET A 47 -10.12 -1.51 4.72
CA MET A 47 -10.64 -2.09 3.49
C MET A 47 -10.84 -3.60 3.62
N ASP A 48 -11.95 -4.13 3.10
CA ASP A 48 -12.16 -5.59 2.96
C ASP A 48 -11.02 -6.27 2.20
N LYS A 49 -10.50 -5.57 1.18
CA LYS A 49 -9.33 -5.98 0.42
C LYS A 49 -8.40 -4.77 0.25
N PRO A 50 -7.27 -4.72 0.98
CA PRO A 50 -6.32 -3.62 0.88
C PRO A 50 -5.79 -3.52 -0.54
N ARG A 51 -5.80 -2.31 -1.11
CA ARG A 51 -5.31 -2.04 -2.46
C ARG A 51 -4.49 -0.76 -2.48
N TRP A 52 -3.35 -0.78 -3.15
CA TRP A 52 -2.46 0.40 -3.24
C TRP A 52 -1.74 0.45 -4.57
N ARG A 53 -1.17 1.61 -4.91
CA ARG A 53 -0.31 1.75 -6.07
C ARG A 53 1.16 1.51 -5.72
N ARG A 54 1.86 0.80 -6.61
CA ARG A 54 3.32 0.63 -6.56
C ARG A 54 3.91 0.56 -7.98
N PRO A 55 5.21 0.81 -8.17
CA PRO A 55 5.87 0.51 -9.43
C PRO A 55 6.00 -1.01 -9.63
N ASN A 56 5.88 -1.45 -10.88
CA ASN A 56 6.27 -2.80 -11.30
C ASN A 56 7.75 -2.81 -11.76
N ALA A 57 8.25 -3.99 -12.19
CA ALA A 57 9.63 -4.14 -12.67
C ALA A 57 9.98 -3.24 -13.88
N ALA A 58 8.98 -2.78 -14.64
CA ALA A 58 9.14 -1.85 -15.75
C ALA A 58 8.97 -0.37 -15.34
N GLY A 59 8.85 -0.07 -14.03
CA GLY A 59 8.64 1.28 -13.50
C GLY A 59 7.20 1.81 -13.62
N ASN A 60 6.27 1.03 -14.17
CA ASN A 60 4.87 1.43 -14.32
C ASN A 60 4.11 1.30 -13.02
N TRP A 61 3.33 2.32 -12.67
CA TRP A 61 2.57 2.36 -11.41
C TRP A 61 1.16 1.77 -11.56
N GLY A 62 0.99 0.56 -11.05
CA GLY A 62 -0.28 -0.18 -11.07
C GLY A 62 -0.90 -0.32 -9.68
N ILE A 63 -2.20 -0.58 -9.64
CA ILE A 63 -2.90 -0.98 -8.41
C ILE A 63 -2.68 -2.46 -8.18
N VAL A 64 -2.34 -2.81 -6.94
CA VAL A 64 -2.16 -4.19 -6.48
C VAL A 64 -3.13 -4.44 -5.34
N SER A 65 -3.39 -5.72 -5.06
CA SER A 65 -4.19 -6.12 -3.91
C SER A 65 -3.33 -6.87 -2.90
N GLY A 66 -3.53 -6.57 -1.62
CA GLY A 66 -2.99 -7.37 -0.54
C GLY A 66 -3.75 -8.68 -0.43
N CYS A 67 -2.99 -9.77 -0.29
CA CYS A 67 -3.51 -11.12 -0.09
C CYS A 67 -3.11 -11.69 1.27
N SER A 68 -2.11 -11.09 1.93
CA SER A 68 -1.67 -11.48 3.28
C SER A 68 -1.18 -10.26 4.04
N TRP A 69 -0.85 -10.44 5.32
CA TRP A 69 -0.35 -9.39 6.21
C TRP A 69 0.94 -9.84 6.87
N ARG A 70 1.89 -8.92 7.03
CA ARG A 70 3.17 -9.17 7.69
C ARG A 70 3.43 -8.14 8.77
N ASP A 71 3.90 -8.60 9.93
CA ASP A 71 4.39 -7.73 11.00
C ASP A 71 5.85 -7.35 10.74
N ILE A 72 6.11 -6.04 10.75
CA ILE A 72 7.45 -5.47 10.64
C ILE A 72 7.77 -4.65 11.89
N ARG A 73 9.03 -4.63 12.32
CA ARG A 73 9.48 -3.70 13.38
C ARG A 73 9.60 -2.31 12.77
N LYS A 74 8.98 -1.31 13.39
CA LYS A 74 9.30 0.11 13.15
C LYS A 74 10.70 0.28 13.76
N GLY A 75 11.70 0.47 12.91
CA GLY A 75 13.08 0.73 13.34
C GLY A 75 13.21 2.10 13.99
#